data_AF-A0A5X9WKX9-F1
#
_entry.id   AF-A0A5X9WKX9-F1
#
_cell.length_a   1.000
_cell.length_b   1.000
_cell.length_c   1.000
_cell.angle_alpha   90.00
_cell.angle_beta   90.00
_cell.angle_gamma   90.00
#
_symmetry.space_group_name_H-M   'P 1'
#
loop_
_entity.id
_entity.type
_entity.pdbx_description
1 polymer ?
#
loop_
_entity_poly.entity_id
_entity_poly.type
_entity_poly.pdbx_seq_one_letter_code
_entity_poly.pdbx_strand_id
1 'polypeptide(L)'
;MEKQRGFTLIELMVVIGIIAILSAIGIPAYQNYLRKAALTDMLQTFVPYRTAVELCALEHGGTSTCDAGVNGIPSPVITRYVSGMSVEKGVITLTGQESLSGLSVIMTPAWDNANGITGWTRNCNIQSDSALQQACEDVFRFDAN
;
A
#
# COMPACT_ATOMS: atom_id res chain seq x y z
N MET A 1 46.70 35.83 21.72
CA MET A 1 46.29 35.30 20.40
C MET A 1 45.92 33.85 20.60
N GLU A 2 44.63 33.54 20.65
CA GLU A 2 44.15 32.16 20.72
C GLU A 2 44.47 31.46 19.38
N LYS A 3 45.26 30.39 19.42
CA LYS A 3 45.52 29.57 18.24
C LYS A 3 44.22 28.84 17.88
N GLN A 4 43.53 29.29 16.84
CA GLN A 4 42.44 28.53 16.22
C GLN A 4 43.01 27.17 15.76
N ARG A 5 42.63 26.10 16.45
CA ARG A 5 42.87 24.72 16.00
C ARG A 5 41.82 24.41 14.93
N GLY A 6 42.22 24.49 13.67
CA GLY A 6 41.38 24.06 12.55
C GLY A 6 41.21 22.54 12.54
N PHE A 7 40.07 22.08 12.02
CA PHE A 7 39.82 20.67 11.72
C PHE A 7 40.82 20.16 10.69
N THR A 8 41.34 18.94 10.86
CA THR A 8 42.25 18.34 9.88
C THR A 8 41.46 17.71 8.74
N LEU A 9 42.04 17.72 7.53
CA LEU A 9 41.45 17.06 6.36
C LEU A 9 41.26 15.56 6.59
N ILE A 10 42.15 14.94 7.38
CA ILE A 10 42.08 13.53 7.72
C ILE A 10 40.89 13.21 8.64
N GLU A 11 40.59 14.07 9.63
CA GLU A 11 39.41 13.91 10.48
C GLU A 11 38.13 13.96 9.66
N LEU A 12 38.07 14.89 8.70
CA LEU A 12 36.92 15.03 7.82
C LEU A 12 36.75 13.80 6.91
N MET A 13 37.83 13.23 6.39
CA MET A 13 37.78 12.00 5.58
C MET A 13 37.30 10.78 6.37
N VAL A 14 37.73 10.62 7.62
CA VAL A 14 37.27 9.52 8.49
C VAL A 14 35.77 9.64 8.77
N VAL A 15 35.29 10.86 9.06
CA VAL A 15 33.86 11.10 9.31
C VAL A 15 33.02 10.78 8.07
N ILE A 16 33.46 11.19 6.87
CA ILE A 16 32.77 10.84 5.62
C ILE A 16 32.74 9.32 5.42
N GLY A 17 33.84 8.62 5.74
CA GLY A 17 33.91 7.16 5.66
C GLY A 17 32.87 6.48 6.55
N ILE A 18 32.71 6.94 7.79
CA ILE A 18 31.70 6.40 8.72
C ILE A 18 30.28 6.69 8.21
N ILE A 19 30.00 7.92 7.75
CA ILE A 19 28.68 8.30 7.21
C ILE A 19 28.33 7.46 5.98
N ALA A 20 29.29 7.18 5.11
CA ALA A 20 29.06 6.36 3.91
C ALA A 20 28.62 4.94 4.28
N ILE A 21 29.28 4.31 5.25
CA ILE A 21 28.94 2.95 5.72
C ILE A 21 27.53 2.92 6.34
N LEU A 22 27.23 3.88 7.23
CA LEU A 22 25.93 3.96 7.88
C LEU A 22 24.80 4.24 6.88
N SER A 23 25.03 5.11 5.88
CA SER A 23 24.03 5.48 4.88
C SER A 23 23.70 4.33 3.94
N ALA A 24 24.69 3.50 3.57
CA ALA A 24 24.48 2.34 2.71
C ALA A 24 23.46 1.34 3.28
N ILE A 25 23.41 1.20 4.60
CA ILE A 25 22.45 0.31 5.29
C ILE A 25 21.17 1.09 5.66
N GLY A 26 21.30 2.35 6.08
CA GLY A 26 20.18 3.14 6.59
C GLY A 26 19.18 3.57 5.51
N ILE A 27 19.65 3.99 4.34
CA ILE A 27 18.78 4.46 3.25
C ILE A 27 17.80 3.37 2.77
N PRO A 28 18.23 2.15 2.40
CA PRO A 28 17.29 1.13 1.93
C PRO A 28 16.29 0.72 3.03
N ALA A 29 16.72 0.64 4.29
CA ALA A 29 15.84 0.34 5.41
C ALA A 29 14.77 1.44 5.62
N TYR A 30 15.15 2.72 5.54
CA TYR A 30 14.24 3.85 5.64
C TYR A 30 13.24 3.91 4.48
N GLN A 31 13.70 3.64 3.26
CA GLN A 31 12.82 3.55 2.08
C GLN A 31 11.77 2.43 2.23
N ASN A 32 12.17 1.26 2.75
CA ASN A 32 11.25 0.16 3.02
C ASN A 32 10.21 0.53 4.09
N TYR A 33 10.62 1.25 5.14
CA TYR A 33 9.71 1.75 6.16
C TYR A 33 8.67 2.72 5.57
N LEU A 34 9.11 3.68 4.75
CA LEU A 34 8.20 4.62 4.08
C LEU A 34 7.23 3.91 3.12
N ARG A 35 7.69 2.91 2.37
CA ARG A 35 6.83 2.08 1.51
C ARG A 35 5.77 1.35 2.33
N LYS A 36 6.14 0.77 3.48
CA LYS A 36 5.18 0.10 4.38
C LYS A 36 4.15 1.07 4.96
N ALA A 37 4.58 2.28 5.31
CA ALA A 37 3.65 3.33 5.75
C ALA A 37 2.68 3.74 4.63
N ALA A 38 3.18 3.91 3.40
CA ALA A 38 2.35 4.20 2.23
C ALA A 38 1.34 3.09 1.92
N LEU A 39 1.74 1.82 2.04
CA LEU A 39 0.82 0.68 1.91
C LEU A 39 -0.26 0.67 2.99
N THR A 40 0.10 1.08 4.21
CA THR A 40 -0.85 1.20 5.32
C THR A 40 -1.88 2.31 5.04
N ASP A 41 -1.46 3.44 4.49
CA ASP A 41 -2.36 4.52 4.05
C ASP A 41 -3.32 4.05 2.95
N MET A 42 -2.80 3.30 1.96
CA MET A 42 -3.62 2.67 0.93
C MET A 42 -4.64 1.69 1.52
N LEU A 43 -4.24 0.89 2.53
CA LEU A 43 -5.15 0.01 3.26
C LEU A 43 -6.24 0.80 4.00
N GLN A 44 -5.92 1.93 4.64
CA GLN A 44 -6.92 2.79 5.27
C GLN A 44 -7.92 3.35 4.26
N THR A 45 -7.45 3.64 3.04
CA THR A 45 -8.33 4.09 1.95
C THR A 45 -9.28 2.97 1.50
N PHE A 46 -8.84 1.71 1.54
CA PHE A 46 -9.64 0.54 1.17
C PHE A 46 -10.78 0.21 2.15
N VAL A 47 -10.54 0.32 3.46
CA VAL A 47 -11.48 -0.09 4.53
C VAL A 47 -12.92 0.40 4.33
N PRO A 48 -13.21 1.70 4.05
CA PRO A 48 -14.58 2.15 3.87
C PRO A 48 -15.27 1.53 2.65
N TYR A 49 -14.53 1.27 1.56
CA TYR A 49 -15.08 0.62 0.37
C TYR A 49 -15.38 -0.85 0.64
N ARG A 50 -14.51 -1.54 1.38
CA ARG A 50 -14.76 -2.91 1.82
C ARG A 50 -16.08 -3.01 2.56
N THR A 51 -16.30 -2.16 3.56
CA THR A 51 -17.54 -2.17 4.34
C THR A 51 -18.76 -1.82 3.49
N ALA A 52 -18.63 -0.87 2.57
CA ALA A 52 -19.73 -0.52 1.66
C ALA A 52 -20.08 -1.66 0.69
N VAL A 53 -19.07 -2.37 0.15
CA VAL A 53 -19.26 -3.56 -0.68
C VAL A 53 -19.90 -4.69 0.13
N GLU A 54 -19.46 -4.91 1.37
CA GLU A 54 -20.05 -5.91 2.28
C GLU A 54 -21.53 -5.62 2.54
N LEU A 55 -21.89 -4.35 2.79
CA LEU A 55 -23.27 -3.95 2.98
C LEU A 55 -24.11 -4.10 1.70
N CYS A 56 -23.59 -3.63 0.56
CA CYS A 56 -24.26 -3.76 -0.73
C CYS A 56 -24.54 -5.22 -1.07
N ALA A 57 -23.57 -6.10 -0.87
CA ALA A 57 -23.69 -7.51 -1.18
C ALA A 57 -24.72 -8.21 -0.29
N LEU A 58 -24.77 -7.86 1.00
CA LEU A 58 -25.78 -8.36 1.93
C LEU A 58 -27.20 -7.91 1.56
N GLU A 59 -27.38 -6.67 1.13
CA GLU A 59 -28.70 -6.14 0.76
C GLU A 59 -29.21 -6.71 -0.58
N HIS A 60 -28.32 -6.91 -1.54
CA HIS A 60 -28.68 -7.32 -2.91
C HIS A 60 -28.48 -8.82 -3.17
N GLY A 61 -28.00 -9.58 -2.19
CA GLY A 61 -27.78 -11.02 -2.31
C GLY A 61 -26.63 -11.40 -3.27
N GLY A 62 -25.65 -10.52 -3.45
CA GLY A 62 -24.50 -10.76 -4.32
C GLY A 62 -23.70 -9.49 -4.62
N THR A 63 -22.50 -9.66 -5.18
CA THR A 63 -21.58 -8.53 -5.43
C THR A 63 -21.76 -7.89 -6.81
N SER A 64 -22.56 -8.48 -7.70
CA SER A 64 -22.66 -8.09 -9.12
C SER A 64 -23.19 -6.68 -9.35
N THR A 65 -23.93 -6.11 -8.40
CA THR A 65 -24.47 -4.74 -8.44
C THR A 65 -23.68 -3.75 -7.57
N CYS A 66 -22.56 -4.19 -6.99
CA CYS A 66 -21.75 -3.41 -6.06
C CYS A 66 -20.64 -2.67 -6.79
N ASP A 67 -21.03 -1.71 -7.62
CA ASP A 67 -20.12 -0.81 -8.33
C ASP A 67 -19.90 0.50 -7.57
N ALA A 68 -18.84 1.24 -7.91
CA ALA A 68 -18.57 2.52 -7.28
C ALA A 68 -19.66 3.56 -7.58
N GLY A 69 -20.06 4.35 -6.57
CA GLY A 69 -21.07 5.40 -6.72
C GLY A 69 -22.52 4.92 -6.74
N VAL A 70 -22.78 3.62 -6.58
CA VAL A 70 -24.13 3.04 -6.50
C VAL A 70 -24.31 2.26 -5.20
N ASN A 71 -25.56 2.03 -4.78
CA ASN A 71 -25.90 1.18 -3.64
C ASN A 71 -25.13 1.49 -2.34
N GLY A 72 -24.90 2.79 -2.09
CA GLY A 72 -24.20 3.28 -0.89
C GLY A 72 -22.67 3.21 -0.95
N ILE A 73 -22.10 2.73 -2.06
CA ILE A 73 -20.65 2.70 -2.27
C ILE A 73 -20.19 4.11 -2.72
N PRO A 74 -19.22 4.73 -2.03
CA PRO A 74 -18.69 6.03 -2.42
C PRO A 74 -18.09 6.02 -3.83
N SER A 75 -18.03 7.18 -4.48
CA SER A 75 -17.23 7.32 -5.69
C SER A 75 -15.74 7.21 -5.35
N PRO A 76 -14.90 6.59 -6.21
CA PRO A 76 -13.50 6.36 -5.90
C PRO A 76 -12.75 7.67 -5.69
N VAL A 77 -11.86 7.68 -4.71
CA VAL A 77 -11.01 8.84 -4.39
C VAL A 77 -9.55 8.47 -4.55
N ILE A 78 -8.77 9.44 -5.01
CA ILE A 78 -7.30 9.34 -5.08
C ILE A 78 -6.70 9.93 -3.82
N THR A 79 -5.52 9.43 -3.44
CA THR A 79 -4.74 9.95 -2.32
C THR A 79 -3.32 10.25 -2.78
N ARG A 80 -2.43 10.64 -1.86
CA ARG A 80 -1.01 10.81 -2.18
C ARG A 80 -0.36 9.53 -2.71
N TYR A 81 -0.78 8.36 -2.21
CA TYR A 81 -0.18 7.07 -2.54
C TYR A 81 -1.05 6.19 -3.45
N VAL A 82 -2.27 6.65 -3.77
CA VAL A 82 -3.23 5.97 -4.65
C VAL A 82 -3.52 6.87 -5.85
N SER A 83 -2.99 6.53 -7.02
CA SER A 83 -3.22 7.27 -8.28
C SER A 83 -4.56 6.94 -8.91
N GLY A 84 -5.14 5.78 -8.60
CA GLY A 84 -6.41 5.33 -9.15
C GLY A 84 -7.08 4.30 -8.26
N MET A 85 -8.40 4.34 -8.24
CA MET A 85 -9.23 3.35 -7.55
C MET A 85 -10.46 3.05 -8.40
N SER A 86 -10.86 1.77 -8.45
CA SER A 86 -12.14 1.35 -9.00
C SER A 86 -12.81 0.32 -8.09
N VAL A 87 -14.14 0.29 -8.13
CA VAL A 87 -14.96 -0.77 -7.54
C VAL A 87 -15.91 -1.25 -8.61
N GLU A 88 -15.73 -2.49 -9.05
CA GLU A 88 -16.53 -3.11 -10.09
C GLU A 88 -17.00 -4.49 -9.61
N LYS A 89 -18.31 -4.72 -9.55
CA LYS A 89 -18.91 -5.96 -9.07
C LYS A 89 -18.35 -6.42 -7.71
N GLY A 90 -18.09 -5.46 -6.83
CA GLY A 90 -17.49 -5.66 -5.51
C GLY A 90 -15.97 -5.86 -5.50
N VAL A 91 -15.32 -6.00 -6.66
CA VAL A 91 -13.85 -6.08 -6.76
C VAL A 91 -13.28 -4.68 -6.65
N ILE A 92 -12.42 -4.46 -5.66
CA ILE A 92 -11.79 -3.17 -5.41
C ILE A 92 -10.36 -3.22 -5.94
N THR A 93 -10.03 -2.32 -6.87
CA THR A 93 -8.68 -2.21 -7.43
C THR A 93 -8.06 -0.88 -7.04
N LEU A 94 -6.85 -0.92 -6.50
CA LEU A 94 -6.07 0.24 -6.07
C LEU A 94 -4.78 0.30 -6.88
N THR A 95 -4.51 1.44 -7.51
CA THR A 95 -3.26 1.69 -8.24
C THR A 95 -2.37 2.61 -7.43
N GLY A 96 -1.15 2.17 -7.13
CA GLY A 96 -0.18 2.91 -6.34
C GLY A 96 0.47 4.09 -7.09
N GLN A 97 0.97 5.06 -6.33
CA GLN A 97 1.79 6.18 -6.83
C GLN A 97 2.98 6.43 -5.89
N GLU A 98 3.89 7.34 -6.26
CA GLU A 98 5.06 7.73 -5.47
C GLU A 98 5.96 6.52 -5.19
N SER A 99 6.18 6.19 -3.92
CA SER A 99 6.94 5.03 -3.49
C SER A 99 6.26 3.68 -3.81
N LEU A 100 4.99 3.70 -4.24
CA LEU A 100 4.21 2.52 -4.65
C LEU A 100 3.95 2.48 -6.16
N SER A 101 4.63 3.32 -6.95
CA SER A 101 4.42 3.38 -8.40
C SER A 101 4.56 2.00 -9.05
N GLY A 102 3.57 1.63 -9.87
CA GLY A 102 3.53 0.35 -10.58
C GLY A 102 2.92 -0.82 -9.78
N LEU A 103 2.56 -0.61 -8.51
CA LEU A 103 1.81 -1.58 -7.72
C LEU A 103 0.31 -1.46 -8.04
N SER A 104 -0.34 -2.59 -8.30
CA SER A 104 -1.79 -2.73 -8.36
C SER A 104 -2.24 -3.72 -7.30
N VAL A 105 -3.16 -3.32 -6.43
CA VAL A 105 -3.73 -4.19 -5.40
C VAL A 105 -5.19 -4.44 -5.73
N ILE A 106 -5.50 -5.69 -6.02
CA ILE A 106 -6.85 -6.15 -6.35
C ILE A 106 -7.38 -6.92 -5.15
N MET A 107 -8.52 -6.49 -4.64
CA MET A 107 -9.21 -7.07 -3.50
C MET A 107 -10.54 -7.63 -3.99
N THR A 108 -10.70 -8.94 -3.90
CA THR A 108 -11.88 -9.66 -4.40
C THR A 108 -12.67 -10.25 -3.23
N PRO A 109 -13.96 -9.93 -3.06
CA PRO A 109 -14.78 -10.55 -2.04
C PRO A 109 -15.13 -11.99 -2.43
N ALA A 110 -15.04 -12.91 -1.47
CA ALA A 110 -15.54 -14.28 -1.62
C ALA A 110 -17.02 -14.31 -1.20
N TRP A 111 -17.93 -14.46 -2.17
CA TRP A 111 -19.37 -14.52 -1.93
C TRP A 111 -19.89 -15.97 -1.93
N ASP A 112 -20.67 -16.31 -0.92
CA ASP A 112 -21.43 -17.55 -0.81
C ASP A 112 -22.91 -17.23 -0.61
N ASN A 113 -23.80 -17.89 -1.36
CA ASN A 113 -25.23 -17.58 -1.32
C ASN A 113 -25.91 -17.92 0.03
N ALA A 114 -25.33 -18.82 0.83
CA ALA A 114 -25.89 -19.20 2.12
C ALA A 114 -25.30 -18.36 3.27
N ASN A 115 -24.02 -17.98 3.16
CA ASN A 115 -23.25 -17.37 4.23
C ASN A 115 -22.85 -15.91 3.98
N GLY A 116 -23.16 -15.35 2.81
CA GLY A 116 -22.76 -14.00 2.41
C GLY A 116 -21.27 -13.90 2.09
N ILE A 117 -20.62 -12.81 2.48
CA ILE A 117 -19.17 -12.67 2.29
C ILE A 117 -18.42 -13.51 3.34
N THR A 118 -17.67 -14.50 2.87
CA THR A 118 -16.90 -15.43 3.72
C THR A 118 -15.44 -15.02 3.90
N GLY A 119 -14.96 -14.09 3.07
CA GLY A 119 -13.59 -13.61 3.12
C GLY A 119 -13.27 -12.65 1.98
N TRP A 120 -12.01 -12.23 1.94
CA TRP A 120 -11.46 -11.41 0.87
C TRP A 120 -10.17 -12.05 0.39
N THR A 121 -9.99 -12.12 -0.92
CA THR A 121 -8.72 -12.49 -1.53
C THR A 121 -7.99 -11.25 -2.00
N ARG A 122 -6.67 -11.21 -1.75
CA ARG A 122 -5.77 -10.17 -2.23
C ARG A 122 -4.98 -10.66 -3.43
N ASN A 123 -4.69 -9.74 -4.33
CA ASN A 123 -3.67 -9.90 -5.35
C ASN A 123 -2.84 -8.61 -5.43
N CYS A 124 -1.58 -8.70 -4.96
CA CYS A 124 -0.59 -7.64 -5.08
C CYS A 124 0.20 -7.83 -6.37
N ASN A 125 -0.17 -7.12 -7.43
CA ASN A 125 0.46 -7.23 -8.74
C ASN A 125 1.51 -6.12 -8.94
N ILE A 126 2.77 -6.52 -9.11
CA ILE A 126 3.87 -5.64 -9.50
C ILE A 126 4.91 -6.44 -10.28
N GLN A 127 5.34 -5.93 -11.44
CA GLN A 127 6.18 -6.71 -12.37
C GLN A 127 7.68 -6.72 -12.03
N SER A 128 8.18 -5.72 -11.29
CA SER A 128 9.61 -5.44 -11.20
C SER A 128 10.17 -5.29 -9.78
N ASP A 129 9.35 -5.34 -8.74
CA ASP A 129 9.78 -5.14 -7.35
C ASP A 129 9.15 -6.18 -6.40
N SER A 130 9.84 -7.32 -6.25
CA SER A 130 9.40 -8.41 -5.38
C SER A 130 9.43 -8.04 -3.89
N ALA A 131 10.28 -7.09 -3.48
CA ALA A 131 10.30 -6.61 -2.11
C ALA A 131 9.05 -5.77 -1.80
N LEU A 132 8.60 -4.96 -2.77
CA LEU A 132 7.35 -4.22 -2.67
C LEU A 132 6.13 -5.17 -2.72
N GLN A 133 6.19 -6.23 -3.53
CA GLN A 133 5.16 -7.28 -3.52
C GLN A 133 5.02 -7.93 -2.13
N GLN A 134 6.13 -8.37 -1.54
CA GLN A 134 6.15 -8.94 -0.18
C GLN A 134 5.64 -7.94 0.87
N ALA A 135 6.07 -6.68 0.78
CA ALA A 135 5.59 -5.64 1.69
C ALA A 135 4.07 -5.42 1.56
N CYS A 136 3.52 -5.48 0.34
CA CYS A 136 2.08 -5.42 0.10
C CYS A 136 1.37 -6.59 0.77
N GLU A 137 1.85 -7.81 0.57
CA GLU A 137 1.31 -9.03 1.18
C GLU A 137 1.36 -9.01 2.72
N ASP A 138 2.41 -8.44 3.30
CA ASP A 138 2.57 -8.30 4.76
C ASP A 138 1.58 -7.31 5.38
N VAL A 139 1.22 -6.27 4.64
CA VAL A 139 0.29 -5.22 5.07
C VAL A 139 -1.16 -5.66 4.84
N PHE A 140 -1.46 -6.19 3.65
CA PHE A 140 -2.77 -6.71 3.29
C PHE A 140 -2.86 -8.18 3.71
N ARG A 141 -3.11 -8.47 4.99
CA ARG A 141 -3.13 -9.85 5.51
C ARG A 141 -4.44 -10.61 5.20
N PHE A 142 -4.80 -10.70 3.93
CA PHE A 142 -5.97 -11.41 3.39
C PHE A 142 -5.56 -12.67 2.62
N ASP A 143 -6.44 -13.62 2.37
CA ASP A 143 -6.02 -14.82 1.64
C ASP A 143 -5.50 -14.47 0.24
N ALA A 144 -4.49 -15.19 -0.25
CA ALA A 144 -4.04 -15.00 -1.63
C ALA A 144 -5.10 -15.58 -2.59
N ASN A 145 -5.33 -14.89 -3.71
CA ASN A 145 -6.18 -15.40 -4.79
C ASN A 145 -5.50 -16.55 -5.55
#